data_AF-A0A951K420-F1
#
_entry.id   AF-A0A951K420-F1
#
_cell.length_a   1.000
_cell.length_b   1.000
_cell.length_c   1.000
_cell.angle_alpha   90.00
_cell.angle_beta   90.00
_cell.angle_gamma   90.00
#
_symmetry.space_group_name_H-M   'P 1'
#
loop_
_entity.id
_entity.type
_entity.pdbx_description
1 polymer ?
#
loop_
_entity_poly.entity_id
_entity_poly.type
_entity_poly.pdbx_seq_one_letter_code
_entity_poly.pdbx_strand_id
1 'polypeptide(L)'
;MADNPHHLPPADAALAAALVGPLPGESDGDDAELLTLEELAAHCELPTALLEAVEREGLLIPRRTNDARRYTLADAEALRAGLALVEAGLPLDELFNLAREHTTAMRTIADHAVELFARFVRDPIRAQAADDEDAAARLLDAFGQMLPATGTLVGHHFRRLLVNAASARLQDRT
;
A
#
# COMPACT_ATOMS: atom_id res chain seq x y z
N MET A 1 -33.43 22.24 9.41
CA MET A 1 -31.99 22.15 9.08
C MET A 1 -31.74 20.68 8.81
N ALA A 2 -31.89 20.25 7.56
CA ALA A 2 -31.82 18.85 7.18
C ALA A 2 -30.34 18.43 7.16
N ASP A 3 -30.04 17.37 7.91
CA ASP A 3 -28.74 16.72 7.97
C ASP A 3 -28.40 16.16 6.57
N ASN A 4 -27.26 16.57 6.02
CA ASN A 4 -26.85 16.20 4.68
C ASN A 4 -26.16 14.82 4.76
N PRO A 5 -26.66 13.74 4.13
CA PRO A 5 -26.24 12.36 4.41
C PRO A 5 -24.83 11.96 3.92
N HIS A 6 -23.95 12.93 3.62
CA HIS A 6 -22.61 12.70 3.07
C HIS A 6 -21.47 13.41 3.81
N HIS A 7 -21.72 14.04 4.96
CA HIS A 7 -20.61 14.59 5.75
C HIS A 7 -20.05 13.51 6.69
N LEU A 8 -18.80 13.10 6.46
CA LEU A 8 -18.07 12.25 7.42
C LEU A 8 -17.92 12.99 8.75
N PRO A 9 -18.04 12.31 9.91
CA PRO A 9 -17.67 12.89 11.21
C PRO A 9 -16.26 13.49 11.15
N PRO A 10 -15.93 14.57 11.88
CA PRO A 10 -14.64 15.26 11.75
C PRO A 10 -13.43 14.34 11.91
N ALA A 11 -13.48 13.39 12.85
CA ALA A 11 -12.43 12.40 13.02
C ALA A 11 -12.25 11.46 11.81
N ASP A 12 -13.36 11.06 11.18
CA ASP A 12 -13.34 10.25 9.95
C ASP A 12 -12.91 11.09 8.74
N ALA A 13 -13.27 12.37 8.69
CA ALA A 13 -12.83 13.30 7.66
C ALA A 13 -11.31 13.55 7.75
N ALA A 14 -10.76 13.68 8.96
CA ALA A 14 -9.32 13.79 9.18
C ALA A 14 -8.59 12.52 8.73
N LEU A 15 -9.08 11.34 9.10
CA LEU A 15 -8.52 10.07 8.64
C LEU A 15 -8.63 9.92 7.11
N ALA A 16 -9.78 10.28 6.52
CA ALA A 16 -9.96 10.25 5.08
C ALA A 16 -9.00 11.20 4.34
N ALA A 17 -8.74 12.38 4.90
CA ALA A 17 -7.74 13.30 4.37
C ALA A 17 -6.32 12.69 4.43
N ALA A 18 -5.96 12.04 5.54
CA ALA A 18 -4.66 11.36 5.69
C ALA A 18 -4.48 10.21 4.70
N LEU A 19 -5.54 9.48 4.35
CA LEU A 19 -5.50 8.40 3.35
C LEU A 19 -5.24 8.90 1.91
N VAL A 20 -5.52 10.18 1.63
CA VAL A 20 -5.25 10.81 0.32
C VAL A 20 -3.88 11.50 0.29
N GLY A 21 -3.32 11.79 1.47
CA GLY A 21 -2.01 12.40 1.64
C GLY A 21 -0.83 11.42 1.57
N PRO A 22 0.38 11.87 1.95
CA PRO A 22 1.53 10.99 2.12
C PRO A 22 1.25 9.89 3.14
N LEU A 23 1.48 8.62 2.75
CA LEU A 23 1.31 7.50 3.64
C LEU A 23 2.50 7.35 4.59
N PRO A 24 2.26 7.16 5.90
CA PRO A 24 3.32 6.92 6.87
C PRO A 24 4.20 5.73 6.47
N GLY A 25 5.52 5.90 6.57
CA GLY A 25 6.50 4.83 6.32
C GLY A 25 6.91 4.63 4.87
N GLU A 26 6.31 5.37 3.93
CA GLU A 26 6.96 5.66 2.65
C GLU A 26 8.01 6.76 2.90
N SER A 27 9.22 6.61 2.35
CA SER A 27 10.37 7.50 2.58
C SER A 27 9.97 8.97 2.64
N ASP A 28 10.31 9.63 3.77
CA ASP A 28 10.00 11.03 4.10
C ASP A 28 10.39 11.98 2.96
N GLY A 29 9.43 12.24 2.08
CA GLY A 29 9.43 13.39 1.20
C GLY A 29 8.28 14.27 1.61
N ASP A 30 8.54 15.22 2.51
CA ASP A 30 7.75 16.45 2.62
C ASP A 30 7.46 16.92 1.19
N ASP A 31 6.19 16.91 0.76
CA ASP A 31 5.77 17.28 -0.58
C ASP A 31 6.55 16.61 -1.73
N ALA A 32 6.78 15.29 -1.69
CA ALA A 32 7.24 14.58 -2.88
C ALA A 32 6.21 14.77 -4.01
N GLU A 33 6.58 15.55 -5.03
CA GLU A 33 5.79 15.81 -6.23
C GLU A 33 5.24 14.48 -6.76
N LEU A 34 3.93 14.31 -6.65
CA LEU A 34 3.25 13.11 -7.12
C LEU A 34 3.48 12.99 -8.64
N LEU A 35 4.10 11.89 -9.04
CA LEU A 35 4.49 11.66 -10.43
C LEU A 35 3.28 11.24 -11.26
N THR A 36 3.22 11.72 -12.49
CA THR A 36 2.43 11.09 -13.56
C THR A 36 3.03 9.74 -13.97
N LEU A 37 2.31 8.95 -14.77
CA LEU A 37 2.82 7.67 -15.25
C LEU A 37 4.05 7.87 -16.13
N GLU A 38 4.06 8.95 -16.93
CA GLU A 38 5.15 9.34 -17.81
C GLU A 38 6.39 9.76 -17.03
N GLU A 39 6.23 10.55 -15.96
CA GLU A 39 7.34 10.94 -15.08
C GLU A 39 7.91 9.75 -14.31
N LEU A 40 7.04 8.86 -13.80
CA LEU A 40 7.49 7.62 -13.17
C LEU A 40 8.27 6.73 -14.16
N ALA A 41 7.77 6.59 -15.39
CA ALA A 41 8.43 5.83 -16.44
C ALA A 41 9.84 6.39 -16.74
N ALA A 42 9.94 7.70 -16.90
CA ALA A 42 11.22 8.39 -17.10
C ALA A 42 12.16 8.21 -15.90
N HIS A 43 11.64 8.31 -14.68
CA HIS A 43 12.40 8.15 -13.45
C HIS A 43 12.95 6.72 -13.24
N CYS A 44 12.23 5.72 -13.75
CA CYS A 44 12.64 4.31 -13.75
C CYS A 44 13.43 3.90 -15.00
N GLU A 45 13.60 4.78 -15.99
CA GLU A 45 14.18 4.48 -17.31
C GLU A 45 13.45 3.33 -18.03
N LEU A 46 12.12 3.26 -17.87
CA LEU A 46 11.27 2.23 -18.46
C LEU A 46 10.30 2.82 -19.49
N PRO A 47 9.89 2.06 -20.52
CA PRO A 47 8.83 2.51 -21.42
C PRO A 47 7.50 2.66 -20.68
N THR A 48 6.75 3.74 -20.94
CA THR A 48 5.42 3.98 -20.34
C THR A 48 4.47 2.80 -20.54
N ALA A 49 4.47 2.18 -21.72
CA ALA A 49 3.64 1.00 -22.03
C ALA A 49 3.93 -0.21 -21.12
N LEU A 50 5.16 -0.34 -20.60
CA LEU A 50 5.48 -1.36 -19.62
C LEU A 50 4.80 -1.06 -18.29
N LEU A 51 4.84 0.18 -17.81
CA LEU A 51 4.19 0.56 -16.56
C LEU A 51 2.66 0.46 -16.66
N GLU A 52 2.07 0.76 -17.82
CA GLU A 52 0.65 0.48 -18.10
C GLU A 52 0.33 -1.01 -17.95
N ALA A 53 1.22 -1.89 -18.41
CA ALA A 53 1.06 -3.33 -18.21
C ALA A 53 1.18 -3.69 -16.72
N VAL A 54 2.19 -3.19 -16.01
CA VAL A 54 2.39 -3.44 -14.58
C VAL A 54 1.18 -2.97 -13.75
N GLU A 55 0.60 -1.81 -14.04
CA GLU A 55 -0.62 -1.30 -13.41
C GLU A 55 -1.81 -2.21 -13.71
N ARG A 56 -1.98 -2.63 -14.97
CA ARG A 56 -3.08 -3.53 -15.38
C ARG A 56 -3.00 -4.89 -14.70
N GLU A 57 -1.80 -5.39 -14.42
CA GLU A 57 -1.59 -6.63 -13.64
C GLU A 57 -1.76 -6.42 -12.12
N GLY A 58 -1.95 -5.17 -11.68
CA GLY A 58 -2.17 -4.81 -10.27
C GLY A 58 -0.90 -4.78 -9.43
N LEU A 59 0.27 -4.70 -10.07
CA LEU A 59 1.58 -4.56 -9.40
C LEU A 59 1.94 -3.11 -9.09
N LEU A 60 1.36 -2.18 -9.82
CA LEU A 60 1.47 -0.75 -9.59
C LEU A 60 0.06 -0.23 -9.29
N ILE A 61 -0.15 0.36 -8.11
CA ILE A 61 -1.46 0.80 -7.67
C ILE A 61 -1.45 2.33 -7.61
N PRO A 62 -2.08 3.03 -8.56
CA PRO A 62 -2.07 4.49 -8.56
C PRO A 62 -2.84 5.05 -7.36
N ARG A 63 -2.30 6.13 -6.79
CA ARG A 63 -3.09 7.04 -5.97
C ARG A 63 -4.03 7.82 -6.88
N ARG A 64 -5.29 7.96 -6.47
CA ARG A 64 -6.28 8.77 -7.17
C ARG A 64 -6.43 10.11 -6.47
N THR A 65 -5.86 11.15 -7.08
CA THR A 65 -5.94 12.52 -6.58
C THR A 65 -6.60 13.39 -7.65
N ASN A 66 -7.73 14.04 -7.33
CA ASN A 66 -8.51 14.86 -8.27
C ASN A 66 -8.82 14.13 -9.60
N ASP A 67 -9.22 12.86 -9.53
CA ASP A 67 -9.50 11.98 -10.68
C ASP A 67 -8.29 11.67 -11.58
N ALA A 68 -7.08 12.09 -11.18
CA ALA A 68 -5.85 11.78 -11.88
C ALA A 68 -5.08 10.65 -11.17
N ARG A 69 -4.45 9.77 -11.97
CA ARG A 69 -3.52 8.76 -11.47
C ARG A 69 -2.20 9.41 -11.10
N ARG A 70 -1.70 9.06 -9.92
CA ARG A 70 -0.47 9.60 -9.34
C ARG A 70 0.33 8.50 -8.65
N TYR A 71 1.64 8.64 -8.67
CA TYR A 71 2.59 7.68 -8.12
C TYR A 71 3.62 8.37 -7.24
N THR A 72 4.27 7.60 -6.39
CA THR A 72 5.29 8.08 -5.45
C THR A 72 6.67 7.56 -5.82
N LEU A 73 7.69 8.06 -5.13
CA LEU A 73 9.04 7.49 -5.22
C LEU A 73 9.11 6.07 -4.63
N ALA A 74 8.22 5.72 -3.70
CA ALA A 74 8.11 4.34 -3.21
C ALA A 74 7.62 3.38 -4.31
N ASP A 75 6.73 3.84 -5.20
CA ASP A 75 6.35 3.07 -6.40
C ASP A 75 7.58 2.84 -7.31
N ALA A 76 8.43 3.85 -7.48
CA ALA A 76 9.67 3.72 -8.25
C ALA A 76 10.65 2.71 -7.62
N GLU A 77 10.78 2.72 -6.29
CA GLU A 77 11.59 1.74 -5.55
C GLU A 77 11.05 0.32 -5.72
N ALA A 78 9.73 0.13 -5.65
CA ALA A 78 9.08 -1.16 -5.89
C ALA A 78 9.32 -1.66 -7.33
N LEU A 79 9.21 -0.78 -8.33
CA LEU A 79 9.51 -1.11 -9.73
C LEU A 79 10.97 -1.54 -9.92
N ARG A 80 11.93 -0.85 -9.31
CA ARG A 80 13.35 -1.23 -9.35
C ARG A 80 13.60 -2.59 -8.69
N ALA A 81 12.92 -2.89 -7.58
CA ALA A 81 13.01 -4.19 -6.95
C ALA A 81 12.48 -5.31 -7.86
N GLY A 82 11.36 -5.06 -8.56
CA GLY A 82 10.84 -5.98 -9.58
C GLY A 82 11.81 -6.20 -10.74
N LEU A 83 12.42 -5.13 -11.25
CA LEU A 83 13.42 -5.20 -12.32
C LEU A 83 14.63 -6.04 -11.92
N ALA A 84 15.12 -5.89 -10.69
CA ALA A 84 16.24 -6.69 -10.17
C ALA A 84 15.93 -8.21 -10.17
N LEU A 85 14.67 -8.62 -9.98
CA LEU A 85 14.27 -10.03 -10.10
C LEU A 85 14.34 -10.52 -11.54
N VAL A 86 13.93 -9.68 -12.50
CA VAL A 86 13.99 -10.00 -13.93
C VAL A 86 15.45 -10.09 -14.40
N GLU A 87 16.30 -9.16 -13.98
CA GLU A 87 17.73 -9.17 -14.26
C GLU A 87 18.45 -10.38 -13.65
N ALA A 88 17.96 -10.89 -12.52
CA ALA A 88 18.44 -12.12 -11.90
C ALA A 88 17.98 -13.40 -12.64
N GLY A 89 17.15 -13.28 -13.68
CA GLY A 89 16.74 -14.36 -14.58
C GLY A 89 15.31 -14.85 -14.39
N LEU A 90 14.47 -14.19 -13.58
CA LEU A 90 13.06 -14.51 -13.48
C LEU A 90 12.32 -14.08 -14.76
N PRO A 91 11.58 -14.97 -15.45
CA PRO A 91 10.80 -14.57 -16.61
C PRO A 91 9.72 -13.55 -16.24
N LEU A 92 9.57 -12.51 -17.06
CA LEU A 92 8.63 -11.41 -16.79
C LEU A 92 7.17 -11.87 -16.75
N ASP A 93 6.81 -12.79 -17.64
CA ASP A 93 5.48 -13.42 -17.68
C ASP A 93 5.18 -14.22 -16.41
N GLU A 94 6.16 -14.97 -15.89
CA GLU A 94 6.01 -15.67 -14.62
C GLU A 94 5.94 -14.71 -13.43
N LEU A 95 6.68 -13.61 -13.47
CA LEU A 95 6.56 -12.56 -12.45
C LEU A 95 5.16 -11.92 -12.47
N PHE A 96 4.57 -11.69 -13.65
CA PHE A 96 3.19 -11.21 -13.76
C PHE A 96 2.16 -12.24 -13.30
N ASN A 97 2.38 -13.53 -13.56
CA ASN A 97 1.52 -14.59 -13.03
C ASN A 97 1.53 -14.60 -11.50
N LEU A 98 2.73 -14.63 -10.90
CA LEU A 98 2.92 -14.61 -9.45
C LEU A 98 2.31 -13.35 -8.81
N ALA A 99 2.45 -12.21 -9.47
CA ALA A 99 1.89 -10.96 -9.03
C ALA A 99 0.36 -10.98 -8.95
N ARG A 100 -0.33 -11.49 -9.98
CA ARG A 100 -1.80 -11.58 -9.97
C ARG A 100 -2.31 -12.47 -8.84
N GLU A 101 -1.65 -13.60 -8.62
CA GLU A 101 -1.97 -14.51 -7.51
C GLU A 101 -1.77 -13.81 -6.16
N HIS A 102 -0.62 -13.15 -5.99
CA HIS A 102 -0.30 -12.38 -4.79
C HIS A 102 -1.32 -11.27 -4.54
N THR A 103 -1.65 -10.46 -5.54
CA THR A 103 -2.64 -9.38 -5.43
C THR A 103 -4.02 -9.91 -5.04
N THR A 104 -4.44 -11.04 -5.61
CA THR A 104 -5.72 -11.66 -5.27
C THR A 104 -5.75 -12.10 -3.81
N ALA A 105 -4.70 -12.78 -3.33
CA ALA A 105 -4.58 -13.19 -1.94
C ALA A 105 -4.49 -11.98 -0.98
N MET A 106 -3.71 -10.96 -1.35
CA MET A 106 -3.44 -9.82 -0.49
C MET A 106 -4.66 -8.90 -0.34
N ARG A 107 -5.51 -8.76 -1.38
CA ARG A 107 -6.76 -8.00 -1.27
C ARG A 107 -7.67 -8.54 -0.17
N THR A 108 -7.84 -9.86 -0.13
CA THR A 108 -8.65 -10.52 0.91
C THR A 108 -8.09 -10.26 2.32
N ILE A 109 -6.76 -10.29 2.46
CA ILE A 109 -6.09 -10.03 3.75
C ILE A 109 -6.21 -8.56 4.15
N ALA A 110 -6.04 -7.64 3.19
CA ALA A 110 -6.13 -6.20 3.41
C ALA A 110 -7.54 -5.79 3.84
N ASP A 111 -8.58 -6.31 3.18
CA ASP A 111 -9.98 -6.04 3.55
C ASP A 111 -10.25 -6.46 5.00
N HIS A 112 -9.84 -7.66 5.38
CA HIS A 112 -9.98 -8.14 6.76
C HIS A 112 -9.14 -7.32 7.75
N ALA A 113 -7.93 -6.90 7.39
CA ALA A 113 -7.10 -6.04 8.24
C ALA A 113 -7.75 -4.67 8.49
N VAL A 114 -8.40 -4.08 7.48
CA VAL A 114 -9.16 -2.84 7.61
C VAL A 114 -10.39 -3.03 8.50
N GLU A 115 -11.11 -4.15 8.37
CA GLU A 115 -12.23 -4.49 9.27
C GLU A 115 -11.77 -4.60 10.74
N LEU A 116 -10.63 -5.26 10.97
CA LEU A 116 -10.05 -5.37 12.31
C LEU A 116 -9.62 -4.00 12.85
N PHE A 117 -9.01 -3.15 12.03
CA PHE A 117 -8.68 -1.78 12.41
C PHE A 117 -9.94 -0.98 12.77
N ALA A 118 -10.98 -1.05 11.94
CA ALA A 118 -12.24 -0.36 12.20
C ALA A 118 -12.82 -0.77 13.57
N ARG A 119 -12.92 -2.08 13.80
CA ARG A 119 -13.55 -2.65 15.00
C ARG A 119 -12.72 -2.46 16.28
N PHE A 120 -11.41 -2.62 16.20
CA PHE A 120 -10.54 -2.69 17.39
C PHE A 120 -9.71 -1.44 17.65
N VAL A 121 -9.66 -0.51 16.70
CA VAL A 121 -8.93 0.75 16.85
C VAL A 121 -9.84 1.94 16.64
N ARG A 122 -10.50 2.06 15.48
CA ARG A 122 -11.32 3.23 15.16
C ARG A 122 -12.52 3.37 16.10
N ASP A 123 -13.36 2.33 16.20
CA ASP A 123 -14.59 2.40 17.00
C ASP A 123 -14.30 2.62 18.50
N PRO A 124 -13.31 1.96 19.11
CA PRO A 124 -12.91 2.25 20.50
C PRO A 124 -12.37 3.67 20.71
N ILE A 125 -11.56 4.20 19.80
CA ILE A 125 -11.07 5.59 19.90
C ILE A 125 -12.25 6.55 19.89
N ARG A 126 -13.19 6.39 18.96
CA ARG A 126 -14.39 7.25 18.88
C ARG A 126 -15.27 7.15 20.12
N ALA A 127 -15.44 5.96 20.69
CA ALA A 127 -16.27 5.77 21.87
C ALA A 127 -15.66 6.36 23.16
N GLN A 128 -14.34 6.53 23.20
CA GLN A 128 -13.60 6.96 24.41
C GLN A 128 -13.04 8.38 24.30
N ALA A 129 -13.14 9.02 23.15
CA ALA A 129 -12.62 10.37 22.94
C ALA A 129 -13.44 11.41 23.72
N ALA A 130 -12.77 12.46 24.18
CA ALA A 130 -13.43 13.56 24.88
C ALA A 130 -14.31 14.39 23.94
N ASP A 131 -13.83 14.58 22.71
CA ASP A 131 -14.50 15.28 21.61
C ASP A 131 -13.96 14.78 20.25
N ASP A 132 -14.47 15.37 19.17
CA ASP A 132 -14.10 14.99 17.80
C ASP A 132 -12.65 15.33 17.45
N GLU A 133 -12.05 16.34 18.09
CA GLU A 133 -10.67 16.75 17.85
C GLU A 133 -9.69 15.77 18.50
N ASP A 134 -9.97 15.34 19.74
CA ASP A 134 -9.25 14.25 20.41
C ASP A 134 -9.37 12.94 19.63
N ALA A 135 -10.57 12.61 19.14
CA ALA A 135 -10.77 11.44 18.30
C ALA A 135 -9.93 11.50 17.02
N ALA A 136 -9.92 12.64 16.34
CA ALA A 136 -9.14 12.85 15.12
C ALA A 136 -7.64 12.67 15.37
N ALA A 137 -7.09 13.34 16.39
CA ALA A 137 -5.67 13.25 16.74
C ALA A 137 -5.26 11.80 17.04
N ARG A 138 -6.04 11.08 17.84
CA ARG A 138 -5.76 9.68 18.20
C ARG A 138 -5.86 8.73 17.01
N LEU A 139 -6.79 8.95 16.08
CA LEU A 139 -6.89 8.16 14.85
C LEU A 139 -5.69 8.39 13.94
N LEU A 140 -5.24 9.63 13.79
CA LEU A 140 -4.06 9.97 12.99
C LEU A 140 -2.79 9.36 13.60
N ASP A 141 -2.63 9.42 14.92
CA ASP A 141 -1.51 8.78 15.62
C ASP A 141 -1.53 7.26 15.40
N ALA A 142 -2.68 6.62 15.55
CA ALA A 142 -2.82 5.18 15.32
C ALA A 142 -2.51 4.81 13.86
N PHE A 143 -3.02 5.57 12.89
CA PHE A 143 -2.74 5.38 11.48
C PHE A 143 -1.23 5.53 11.18
N GLY A 144 -0.61 6.59 11.70
CA GLY A 144 0.83 6.86 11.60
C GLY A 144 1.72 5.73 12.11
N GLN A 145 1.31 5.06 13.18
CA GLN A 145 2.06 3.97 13.79
C GLN A 145 1.78 2.61 13.13
N MET A 146 0.52 2.31 12.80
CA MET A 146 0.09 0.98 12.40
C MET A 146 0.40 0.65 10.94
N LEU A 147 0.35 1.63 10.04
CA LEU A 147 0.60 1.39 8.62
C LEU A 147 2.06 0.92 8.37
N PRO A 148 3.11 1.61 8.88
CA PRO A 148 4.50 1.16 8.73
C PRO A 148 4.76 -0.17 9.45
N ALA A 149 4.15 -0.37 10.62
CA ALA A 149 4.31 -1.59 11.40
C ALA A 149 3.75 -2.80 10.64
N THR A 150 2.60 -2.66 10.00
CA THR A 150 2.00 -3.69 9.14
C THR A 150 2.91 -4.06 7.98
N GLY A 151 3.43 -3.06 7.24
CA GLY A 151 4.36 -3.29 6.13
C GLY A 151 5.61 -4.05 6.57
N THR A 152 6.19 -3.65 7.71
CA THR A 152 7.35 -4.32 8.32
C THR A 152 7.06 -5.78 8.65
N LEU A 153 5.94 -6.04 9.33
CA LEU A 153 5.52 -7.37 9.76
C LEU A 153 5.29 -8.31 8.56
N VAL A 154 4.49 -7.88 7.58
CA VAL A 154 4.15 -8.67 6.40
C VAL A 154 5.40 -8.95 5.56
N GLY A 155 6.24 -7.93 5.33
CA GLY A 155 7.49 -8.11 4.60
C GLY A 155 8.44 -9.10 5.29
N HIS A 156 8.58 -9.01 6.62
CA HIS A 156 9.36 -9.99 7.37
C HIS A 156 8.78 -11.41 7.26
N HIS A 157 7.47 -11.56 7.46
CA HIS A 157 6.80 -12.86 7.38
C HIS A 157 6.95 -13.49 5.98
N PHE A 158 6.73 -12.72 4.92
CA PHE A 158 6.85 -13.21 3.55
C PHE A 158 8.28 -13.69 3.24
N ARG A 159 9.31 -12.92 3.65
CA ARG A 159 10.72 -13.34 3.55
C ARG A 159 10.97 -14.67 4.26
N ARG A 160 10.38 -14.88 5.44
CA ARG A 160 10.48 -16.15 6.18
C ARG A 160 9.79 -17.30 5.45
N LEU A 161 8.62 -17.08 4.85
CA LEU A 161 7.93 -18.09 4.05
C LEU A 161 8.77 -18.53 2.83
N LEU A 162 9.36 -17.57 2.11
CA LEU A 162 10.21 -17.85 0.95
C LEU A 162 11.42 -18.73 1.32
N VAL A 163 12.14 -18.37 2.39
CA VAL A 163 13.29 -19.16 2.86
C VAL A 163 12.87 -20.57 3.24
N ASN A 164 11.79 -20.73 4.01
CA ASN A 164 11.30 -22.04 4.43
C ASN A 164 10.88 -22.89 3.21
N ALA A 165 10.20 -22.30 2.23
CA ALA A 165 9.75 -22.98 1.02
C ALA A 165 10.92 -23.40 0.10
N ALA A 166 11.99 -22.61 0.06
CA ALA A 166 13.22 -22.97 -0.63
C ALA A 166 13.96 -24.10 0.08
N SER A 167 14.09 -24.04 1.42
CA SER A 167 14.72 -25.09 2.22
C SER A 167 14.01 -26.44 2.07
N ALA A 168 12.67 -26.46 2.13
CA ALA A 168 11.90 -27.69 1.95
C ALA A 168 12.17 -28.35 0.59
N ARG A 169 12.17 -27.57 -0.51
CA ARG A 169 12.47 -28.08 -1.86
C ARG A 169 13.88 -28.63 -2.02
N LEU A 170 14.86 -28.09 -1.29
CA LEU A 170 16.23 -28.62 -1.31
C LEU A 170 16.33 -29.95 -0.55
N GLN A 171 15.60 -30.08 0.56
CA GLN A 171 15.55 -31.31 1.36
C GLN A 171 14.81 -32.42 0.62
N ASP A 172 13.69 -32.13 -0.04
CA ASP A 172 12.90 -33.12 -0.80
C ASP A 172 13.62 -33.68 -2.04
N ARG A 173 14.72 -33.05 -2.46
CA ARG A 173 15.57 -33.50 -3.58
C ARG A 173 16.72 -34.40 -3.14
N THR A 174 16.87 -34.67 -1.84
CA THR A 174 17.93 -35.51 -1.24
C THR A 174 17.34 -36.84 -0.79
#